data_AF-A0A383ENW5-F1
#
_entry.id   AF-A0A383ENW5-F1
#
_cell.length_a   1.000
_cell.length_b   1.000
_cell.length_c   1.000
_cell.angle_alpha   90.00
_cell.angle_beta   90.00
_cell.angle_gamma   90.00
#
_symmetry.space_group_name_H-M   'P 1'
#
loop_
_entity.id
_entity.type
_entity.pdbx_description
1 polymer ?
#
loop_
_entity_poly.entity_id
_entity_poly.type
_entity_poly.pdbx_seq_one_letter_code
_entity_poly.pdbx_strand_id
1 'polypeptide(L)'
;MTDSMEEELNALWLEVETLTSIKYLKRKTPPKVSDHFSDEANEAIGYLENLIQKINNRKDVRLLSRMQQELNNGGEMSPEIYLWWVNRY
;
A
#
# COMPACT_ATOMS: atom_id res chain seq x y z
N MET A 1 -4.49 -13.40 7.47
CA MET A 1 -3.10 -12.88 7.30
C MET A 1 -3.05 -11.53 6.58
N THR A 2 -4.11 -11.11 5.87
CA THR A 2 -4.25 -9.74 5.32
C THR A 2 -4.70 -8.72 6.38
N ASP A 3 -5.51 -9.14 7.36
CA ASP A 3 -6.05 -8.23 8.39
C ASP A 3 -4.97 -7.56 9.24
N SER A 4 -3.93 -8.29 9.63
CA SER A 4 -2.89 -7.77 10.53
C SER A 4 -2.11 -6.58 9.96
N MET A 5 -1.89 -6.51 8.64
CA MET A 5 -1.22 -5.36 8.02
C MET A 5 -2.16 -4.17 7.80
N GLU A 6 -3.44 -4.41 7.57
CA GLU A 6 -4.44 -3.34 7.49
C GLU A 6 -4.75 -2.75 8.87
N GLU A 7 -4.72 -3.56 9.92
CA GLU A 7 -4.78 -3.12 11.31
C GLU A 7 -3.56 -2.27 11.69
N GLU A 8 -2.36 -2.73 11.36
CA GLU A 8 -1.11 -1.98 11.59
C GLU A 8 -1.12 -0.65 10.83
N LEU A 9 -1.56 -0.64 9.58
CA LEU A 9 -1.74 0.59 8.80
C LEU A 9 -2.76 1.54 9.43
N ASN A 10 -3.89 1.03 9.92
CA ASN A 10 -4.91 1.85 10.59
C ASN A 10 -4.41 2.42 11.93
N ALA A 11 -3.62 1.65 12.67
CA ALA A 11 -3.00 2.10 13.92
C ALA A 11 -1.99 3.22 13.67
N LEU A 12 -1.09 3.05 12.69
CA LEU A 12 -0.13 4.08 12.27
C LEU A 12 -0.82 5.36 11.77
N TRP A 13 -1.94 5.23 11.05
CA TRP A 13 -2.73 6.39 10.66
C TRP A 13 -3.28 7.16 11.86
N LEU A 14 -3.81 6.45 12.87
CA LEU A 14 -4.29 7.08 14.10
C LEU A 14 -3.14 7.75 14.86
N GLU A 15 -1.98 7.12 14.93
CA GLU A 15 -0.79 7.67 15.58
C GLU A 15 -0.35 8.97 14.91
N VAL A 16 -0.22 8.98 13.58
CA VAL A 16 0.10 10.19 12.82
C VAL A 16 -0.98 11.27 13.02
N GLU A 17 -2.26 10.92 13.03
CA GLU A 17 -3.35 11.87 13.30
C GLU A 17 -3.27 12.47 14.72
N THR A 18 -2.87 11.68 15.72
CA THR A 18 -2.68 12.17 17.09
C THR A 18 -1.46 13.07 17.22
N LEU A 19 -0.32 12.67 16.63
CA LEU A 19 0.93 13.42 16.70
C LEU A 19 0.87 14.74 15.92
N THR A 20 0.22 14.73 14.75
CA THR A 20 0.07 15.95 13.94
C THR A 20 -1.15 16.77 14.33
N SER A 21 -2.06 16.22 15.14
CA SER A 21 -3.40 16.79 15.42
C SER A 21 -4.21 17.12 14.15
N ILE A 22 -3.86 16.52 13.02
CA ILE A 22 -4.53 16.68 11.72
C ILE A 22 -5.33 15.42 11.44
N LYS A 23 -6.60 15.59 11.09
CA LYS A 23 -7.47 14.47 10.70
C LYS A 23 -7.43 14.28 9.18
N TYR A 24 -6.96 13.13 8.72
CA TYR A 24 -6.85 12.82 7.31
C TYR A 24 -8.11 12.13 6.79
N LEU A 25 -8.98 12.90 6.14
CA LEU A 25 -10.23 12.42 5.52
C LEU A 25 -10.02 11.35 4.44
N LYS A 26 -8.87 11.34 3.77
CA LYS A 26 -8.53 10.36 2.73
C LYS A 26 -7.18 9.72 3.04
N ARG A 27 -7.20 8.60 3.76
CA ARG A 27 -6.04 7.74 4.08
C ARG A 27 -5.48 6.98 2.86
N LYS A 28 -5.44 7.63 1.69
CA LYS A 28 -4.91 7.05 0.44
C LYS A 28 -3.46 7.42 0.19
N THR A 29 -3.06 8.61 0.62
CA THR A 29 -1.72 9.14 0.38
C THR A 29 -1.15 9.59 1.71
N PRO A 30 0.00 9.05 2.14
CA PRO A 30 0.64 9.49 3.37
C PRO A 30 1.02 10.97 3.25
N PRO A 31 0.93 11.76 4.34
CA PRO A 31 1.46 13.12 4.37
C PRO A 31 2.98 13.06 4.18
N LYS A 32 3.58 14.12 3.64
CA LYS A 32 5.03 14.22 3.53
C LYS A 32 5.62 14.66 4.86
N VAL A 33 6.81 14.14 5.18
CA VAL A 33 7.65 14.69 6.25
C VAL A 33 7.85 16.19 6.05
N SER A 34 7.76 16.95 7.14
CA SER A 34 7.83 18.41 7.12
C SER A 34 8.49 18.92 8.39
N ASP A 35 9.23 20.02 8.29
CA ASP A 35 9.83 20.73 9.43
C ASP A 35 8.77 21.32 10.39
N HIS A 36 7.50 21.34 9.96
CA HIS A 36 6.36 21.75 10.80
C HIS A 36 5.91 20.66 11.79
N PHE A 37 6.34 19.42 11.59
CA PHE A 37 6.01 18.29 12.44
C PHE A 37 7.15 17.99 13.42
N SER A 38 6.82 17.44 14.59
CA SER A 38 7.84 16.93 15.51
C SER A 38 8.63 15.80 14.87
N ASP A 39 9.85 15.56 15.37
CA ASP A 39 10.68 14.44 14.90
C ASP A 39 9.93 13.09 15.03
N GLU A 40 9.19 12.90 16.11
CA GLU A 40 8.32 11.72 16.33
C GLU A 40 7.23 11.57 15.27
N ALA A 41 6.58 12.68 14.89
CA ALA A 41 5.57 12.66 13.83
C ALA A 41 6.19 12.35 12.47
N ASN A 42 7.38 12.89 12.19
CA ASN A 42 8.11 12.61 10.95
C ASN A 42 8.58 11.14 10.88
N GLU A 43 9.02 10.56 12.00
CA GLU A 43 9.33 9.12 12.08
C GLU A 43 8.09 8.27 11.80
N ALA A 44 6.95 8.56 12.45
CA ALA A 44 5.70 7.83 12.24
C ALA A 44 5.22 7.91 10.77
N ILE A 45 5.37 9.07 10.12
CA ILE A 45 5.10 9.25 8.69
C ILE A 45 6.03 8.37 7.83
N GLY A 46 7.33 8.31 8.15
CA GLY A 46 8.28 7.44 7.44
C GLY A 46 7.95 5.95 7.57
N TYR A 47 7.52 5.51 8.76
CA TYR A 47 7.04 4.14 8.96
C TYR A 47 5.77 3.85 8.14
N LEU A 48 4.82 4.80 8.10
CA LEU A 48 3.60 4.70 7.31
C LEU A 48 3.91 4.54 5.81
N GLU A 49 4.83 5.35 5.26
CA GLU A 49 5.27 5.26 3.86
C GLU A 49 5.90 3.89 3.55
N ASN A 50 6.79 3.40 4.41
CA ASN A 50 7.44 2.11 4.26
C ASN A 50 6.43 0.95 4.29
N LEU A 51 5.45 1.01 5.19
CA LEU A 51 4.41 -0.01 5.32
C LEU A 51 3.49 -0.03 4.09
N ILE A 52 3.12 1.13 3.55
CA ILE A 52 2.37 1.24 2.29
C ILE A 52 3.17 0.63 1.13
N GLN A 53 4.47 0.93 1.02
CA GLN A 53 5.33 0.32 0.00
C GLN A 53 5.40 -1.20 0.13
N LYS A 54 5.55 -1.73 1.35
CA LYS A 54 5.54 -3.18 1.59
C LYS A 54 4.23 -3.84 1.17
N ILE A 55 3.09 -3.20 1.44
CA ILE A 55 1.78 -3.70 1.02
C ILE A 55 1.69 -3.72 -0.51
N ASN A 56 2.12 -2.65 -1.18
CA ASN A 56 2.12 -2.57 -2.64
C ASN A 56 3.02 -3.64 -3.26
N ASN A 57 4.25 -3.78 -2.77
CA ASN A 57 5.18 -4.81 -3.24
C ASN A 57 4.61 -6.23 -3.06
N ARG A 58 3.92 -6.50 -1.93
CA ARG A 58 3.26 -7.80 -1.73
C ARG A 58 2.09 -8.02 -2.68
N LYS A 59 1.31 -6.98 -2.99
CA LYS A 59 0.24 -7.04 -3.98
C LYS A 59 0.80 -7.30 -5.38
N ASP A 60 1.88 -6.62 -5.75
CA ASP A 60 2.56 -6.80 -7.04
C ASP A 60 3.12 -8.21 -7.18
N VAL A 61 3.81 -8.74 -6.17
CA VAL A 61 4.32 -10.12 -6.19
C VAL A 61 3.17 -11.13 -6.33
N ARG A 62 2.05 -10.94 -5.61
CA ARG A 62 0.87 -11.82 -5.74
C ARG A 62 0.26 -11.74 -7.13
N LEU A 63 0.19 -10.54 -7.72
CA LEU A 63 -0.28 -10.33 -9.08
C LEU A 63 0.62 -11.08 -10.08
N LEU A 64 1.93 -10.92 -9.97
CA LEU A 64 2.91 -11.62 -10.82
C LEU A 64 2.81 -13.15 -10.70
N SER A 65 2.64 -13.68 -9.49
CA SER A 65 2.44 -15.12 -9.29
C SER A 65 1.15 -15.63 -9.94
N ARG A 66 0.04 -14.87 -9.84
CA ARG A 66 -1.22 -15.22 -10.52
C ARG A 66 -1.08 -15.16 -12.04
N MET A 67 -0.47 -14.11 -12.56
CA MET A 67 -0.13 -13.99 -13.98
C MET A 67 0.63 -15.22 -14.46
N GLN A 68 1.67 -15.62 -13.74
CA GLN A 68 2.48 -16.77 -14.14
C GLN A 68 1.69 -18.08 -14.14
N GLN A 69 0.79 -18.30 -13.17
CA GLN A 69 -0.09 -19.48 -13.16
C GLN A 69 -1.08 -19.48 -14.31
N GLU A 70 -1.72 -18.34 -14.59
CA GLU A 70 -2.76 -18.23 -15.61
C GLU A 70 -2.17 -18.29 -17.03
N LEU A 71 -1.02 -17.64 -17.27
CA LEU A 71 -0.28 -17.72 -18.53
C LEU A 71 0.22 -19.14 -18.82
N ASN A 72 0.72 -19.84 -17.80
CA ASN A 72 1.20 -21.23 -17.93
C ASN A 72 0.06 -22.23 -18.18
N ASN A 73 -1.16 -21.96 -17.69
CA ASN A 73 -2.31 -22.87 -17.85
C ASN A 73 -3.09 -22.65 -19.14
N GLY A 74 -3.00 -21.47 -19.77
CA GLY A 74 -3.87 -21.09 -20.90
C GLY A 74 -3.18 -20.91 -22.24
N GLY A 75 -1.87 -20.64 -22.31
CA GLY A 75 -1.09 -20.51 -23.54
C GLY A 75 -1.46 -19.37 -24.51
N GLU A 76 -2.70 -18.86 -24.48
CA GLU A 76 -3.24 -17.89 -25.46
C GLU A 76 -3.28 -16.45 -24.96
N MET A 77 -3.17 -16.21 -23.65
CA MET A 77 -3.23 -14.85 -23.10
C MET A 77 -1.82 -14.24 -23.05
N SER A 78 -1.62 -13.03 -23.58
CA SER A 78 -0.36 -12.30 -23.38
C SER A 78 -0.38 -11.57 -22.03
N PRO A 79 0.79 -11.31 -21.42
CA PRO A 79 0.89 -10.53 -20.18
C PRO A 79 0.18 -9.16 -20.25
N GLU A 80 0.21 -8.53 -21.43
CA GLU A 80 -0.40 -7.22 -21.70
C GLU A 80 -1.93 -7.28 -21.65
N ILE A 81 -2.53 -8.33 -22.24
CA ILE A 81 -3.99 -8.53 -22.22
C ILE A 81 -4.46 -8.84 -20.79
N TYR A 82 -3.67 -9.59 -20.01
CA TYR A 82 -3.98 -9.85 -18.61
C TYR A 82 -3.98 -8.58 -17.76
N LEU A 83 -2.96 -7.73 -17.91
CA LEU A 83 -2.89 -6.45 -17.19
C LEU A 83 -4.05 -5.51 -17.59
N TRP A 84 -4.47 -5.53 -18.86
CA TRP A 84 -5.65 -4.78 -19.30
C TRP A 84 -6.94 -5.28 -18.64
N TRP A 85 -7.09 -6.60 -18.49
CA TRP A 85 -8.28 -7.21 -17.87
C TRP A 85 -8.34 -6.95 -16.36
N VAL A 86 -7.21 -7.12 -15.66
CA VAL A 86 -7.11 -6.90 -14.21
C VAL A 86 -7.25 -5.43 -13.83
N ASN A 87 -6.77 -4.49 -14.63
CA ASN A 87 -6.96 -3.06 -14.35
C ASN A 87 -8.35 -2.52 -14.70
N ARG A 88 -9.22 -3.33 -15.32
CA ARG A 88 -10.56 -2.92 -15.76
C ARG A 88 -11.66 -3.21 -14.73
N TYR A 89 -11.39 -4.05 -13.73
CA TYR A 89 -12.30 -4.43 -12.64
C TYR A 89 -11.67 -4.10 -11.27
#